data_AF-A0A842QJ57-F1
#
_entry.id   AF-A0A842QJ57-F1
#
_cell.length_a   1.000
_cell.length_b   1.000
_cell.length_c   1.000
_cell.angle_alpha   90.00
_cell.angle_beta   90.00
_cell.angle_gamma   90.00
#
_symmetry.space_group_name_H-M   'P 1'
#
loop_
_entity.id
_entity.type
_entity.pdbx_description
1 polymer ?
#
loop_
_entity_poly.entity_id
_entity_poly.type
_entity_poly.pdbx_seq_one_letter_code
_entity_poly.pdbx_strand_id
1 'polypeptide(L)'
;MSAQSNIAKNAENVENFLEDTEKRFKENAVQVIDVRMHGWKFVKVTVRYKENNIKKREVHKLMKETFPTVRHKYSQQKSGAIHGQYLVPTDSPMQ
;
A
#
# COMPACT_ATOMS: atom_id res chain seq x y z
N MET A 1 -14.47 -22.73 10.90
CA MET A 1 -14.04 -22.05 9.66
C MET A 1 -12.55 -22.32 9.47
N SER A 2 -12.15 -22.95 8.37
CA SER A 2 -10.81 -23.53 8.16
C SER A 2 -9.77 -22.48 7.73
N ALA A 3 -8.54 -22.57 8.24
CA ALA A 3 -7.45 -21.61 7.98
C ALA A 3 -7.06 -21.47 6.49
N GLN A 4 -7.30 -22.48 5.67
CA GLN A 4 -7.05 -22.45 4.22
C GLN A 4 -8.03 -21.53 3.45
N SER A 5 -9.30 -21.43 3.87
CA SER A 5 -10.26 -20.51 3.22
C SER A 5 -9.94 -19.05 3.48
N ASN A 6 -9.26 -18.73 4.58
CA ASN A 6 -8.89 -17.35 4.89
C ASN A 6 -7.66 -16.89 4.09
N ILE A 7 -6.73 -17.78 3.74
CA ILE A 7 -5.53 -17.42 2.97
C ILE A 7 -5.89 -17.11 1.51
N ALA A 8 -6.75 -17.91 0.89
CA ALA A 8 -7.20 -17.68 -0.49
C ALA A 8 -8.00 -16.37 -0.62
N LYS A 9 -8.95 -16.14 0.30
CA LYS A 9 -9.70 -14.87 0.34
C LYS A 9 -8.81 -13.66 0.61
N ASN A 10 -7.75 -13.81 1.40
CA ASN A 10 -6.78 -12.74 1.62
C ASN A 10 -5.90 -12.49 0.40
N ALA A 11 -5.53 -13.51 -0.36
CA ALA A 11 -4.73 -13.35 -1.58
C ALA A 11 -5.51 -12.61 -2.67
N GLU A 12 -6.78 -12.99 -2.91
CA GLU A 12 -7.67 -12.24 -3.82
C GLU A 12 -7.86 -10.79 -3.35
N ASN A 13 -8.04 -10.57 -2.04
CA ASN A 13 -8.14 -9.21 -1.52
C ASN A 13 -6.85 -8.40 -1.75
N VAL A 14 -5.66 -9.01 -1.68
CA VAL A 14 -4.38 -8.34 -1.94
C VAL A 14 -4.20 -8.00 -3.43
N GLU A 15 -4.66 -8.88 -4.33
CA GLU A 15 -4.59 -8.63 -5.78
C GLU A 15 -5.59 -7.55 -6.22
N ASN A 16 -6.85 -7.64 -5.76
CA ASN A 16 -7.85 -6.59 -6.02
C ASN A 16 -7.42 -5.24 -5.41
N PHE A 17 -6.84 -5.28 -4.21
CA PHE A 17 -6.23 -4.12 -3.57
C PHE A 17 -5.15 -3.48 -4.44
N LEU A 18 -4.30 -4.29 -5.07
CA LEU A 18 -3.21 -3.83 -5.92
C LEU A 18 -3.72 -3.14 -7.16
N GLU A 19 -4.70 -3.73 -7.85
CA GLU A 19 -5.17 -3.21 -9.14
C GLU A 19 -5.80 -1.82 -9.01
N ASP A 20 -6.70 -1.63 -8.04
CA ASP A 20 -7.36 -0.34 -7.80
C ASP A 20 -6.39 0.73 -7.26
N THR A 21 -5.49 0.32 -6.36
CA THR A 21 -4.48 1.23 -5.79
C THR A 21 -3.48 1.64 -6.85
N GLU A 22 -2.99 0.71 -7.67
CA GLU A 22 -1.96 0.99 -8.67
C GLU A 22 -2.46 1.99 -9.72
N LYS A 23 -3.72 1.88 -10.15
CA LYS A 23 -4.34 2.84 -11.08
C LYS A 23 -4.36 4.26 -10.51
N ARG A 24 -4.89 4.43 -9.29
CA ARG A 24 -5.01 5.75 -8.63
C ARG A 24 -3.64 6.34 -8.28
N PHE A 25 -2.67 5.49 -7.97
CA PHE A 25 -1.32 5.92 -7.57
C PHE A 25 -0.49 6.33 -8.78
N LYS A 26 -0.62 5.61 -9.90
CA LYS A 26 0.04 5.93 -11.17
C LYS A 26 -0.36 7.30 -11.69
N GLU A 27 -1.62 7.69 -11.55
CA GLU A 27 -2.13 9.04 -11.88
C GLU A 27 -1.46 10.13 -11.01
N ASN A 28 -1.05 9.80 -9.79
CA ASN A 28 -0.43 10.71 -8.83
C ASN A 28 1.12 10.60 -8.80
N ALA A 29 1.73 10.01 -9.83
CA ALA A 29 3.18 9.76 -9.91
C ALA A 29 3.76 8.94 -8.73
N VAL A 30 2.93 8.10 -8.10
CA VAL A 30 3.32 7.14 -7.08
C VAL A 30 3.28 5.74 -7.69
N GLN A 31 4.35 4.98 -7.55
CA GLN A 31 4.44 3.61 -8.07
C GLN A 31 4.42 2.62 -6.91
N VAL A 32 3.55 1.62 -6.92
CA VAL A 32 3.65 0.50 -5.96
C VAL A 32 4.76 -0.44 -6.44
N ILE A 33 5.71 -0.82 -5.57
CA ILE A 33 6.89 -1.62 -5.97
C ILE A 33 7.04 -2.95 -5.22
N ASP A 34 6.39 -3.10 -4.07
CA ASP A 34 6.40 -4.35 -3.30
C ASP A 34 5.13 -4.40 -2.45
N VAL A 35 4.37 -5.48 -2.56
CA VAL A 35 3.22 -5.76 -1.70
C VAL A 35 3.33 -7.18 -1.20
N ARG A 36 3.31 -7.33 0.12
CA ARG A 36 3.47 -8.63 0.78
C ARG A 36 2.69 -8.72 2.05
N MET A 37 2.21 -9.91 2.37
CA MET A 37 1.61 -10.17 3.67
C MET A 37 2.66 -9.97 4.79
N HIS A 38 2.29 -9.19 5.79
CA HIS A 38 3.05 -8.98 7.02
C HIS A 38 2.29 -9.57 8.20
N GLY A 39 2.54 -10.85 8.42
CA GLY A 39 1.70 -11.65 9.32
C GLY A 39 0.36 -11.96 8.68
N TRP A 40 -0.63 -12.23 9.52
CA TRP A 40 -1.96 -12.72 9.15
C TRP A 40 -3.03 -11.62 9.09
N LYS A 41 -2.70 -10.41 9.56
CA LYS A 41 -3.63 -9.28 9.70
C LYS A 41 -3.26 -8.04 8.89
N PHE A 42 -2.06 -8.00 8.31
CA PHE A 42 -1.57 -6.81 7.63
C PHE A 42 -0.95 -7.18 6.29
N VAL A 43 -1.15 -6.29 5.33
CA VAL A 43 -0.43 -6.21 4.07
C VAL A 43 0.57 -5.07 4.20
N LYS A 44 1.83 -5.35 3.90
CA LYS A 44 2.86 -4.34 3.79
C LYS A 44 2.96 -3.90 2.34
N VAL A 45 2.70 -2.61 2.12
CA VAL A 45 2.74 -1.94 0.82
C VAL A 45 3.93 -1.01 0.78
N THR A 46 4.82 -1.21 -0.18
CA THR A 46 5.95 -0.35 -0.47
C THR A 46 5.66 0.41 -1.75
N VAL A 47 5.72 1.74 -1.67
CA VAL A 47 5.56 2.64 -2.81
C VAL A 47 6.85 3.39 -3.05
N ARG A 48 7.08 3.77 -4.31
CA ARG A 48 8.18 4.58 -4.81
C ARG A 48 7.61 5.84 -5.43
N TYR A 49 8.18 6.99 -5.09
CA TYR A 49 7.84 8.27 -5.70
C TYR A 49 9.07 9.17 -5.75
N LYS A 50 9.06 10.18 -6.62
CA LYS A 50 10.12 11.19 -6.68
C LYS A 50 9.63 12.45 -5.97
N GLU A 51 10.42 12.96 -5.04
CA GLU A 51 10.04 14.13 -4.22
C GLU A 51 9.83 15.40 -5.06
N ASN A 52 10.50 15.50 -6.20
CA ASN A 52 10.31 16.58 -7.17
C ASN A 52 8.92 16.57 -7.82
N ASN A 53 8.20 15.43 -7.80
CA ASN A 53 6.87 15.30 -8.39
C ASN A 53 5.76 15.31 -7.32
N ILE A 54 5.97 14.63 -6.19
CA ILE A 54 4.99 14.52 -5.12
C ILE A 54 5.68 14.44 -3.76
N LYS A 55 5.18 15.21 -2.78
CA LYS A 55 5.77 15.23 -1.44
C LYS A 55 5.36 13.99 -0.65
N LYS A 56 6.22 13.56 0.28
CA LYS A 56 5.91 12.46 1.22
C LYS A 56 4.56 12.61 1.92
N ARG A 57 4.19 13.86 2.27
CA ARG A 57 2.92 14.17 2.94
C ARG A 57 1.71 13.85 2.04
N GLU A 58 1.81 14.11 0.75
CA GLU A 58 0.74 13.84 -0.22
C GLU A 58 0.58 12.36 -0.47
N VAL A 59 1.70 11.62 -0.59
CA VAL A 59 1.65 10.16 -0.67
C VAL A 59 1.03 9.54 0.58
N HIS A 60 1.37 10.05 1.77
CA HIS A 60 0.71 9.61 3.00
C HIS A 60 -0.78 9.95 3.05
N LYS A 61 -1.18 11.13 2.54
CA LYS A 61 -2.59 11.53 2.43
C LYS A 61 -3.33 10.60 1.48
N LEU A 62 -2.80 10.35 0.29
CA LEU A 62 -3.35 9.43 -0.71
C LEU A 62 -3.52 8.02 -0.15
N MET A 63 -2.51 7.50 0.55
CA MET A 63 -2.60 6.22 1.25
C MET A 63 -3.72 6.21 2.28
N LYS A 64 -3.89 7.28 3.07
CA LYS A 64 -4.97 7.39 4.06
C LYS A 64 -6.35 7.55 3.42
N GLU A 65 -6.45 8.23 2.28
CA GLU A 65 -7.69 8.38 1.53
C GLU A 65 -8.13 7.06 0.90
N THR A 66 -7.17 6.26 0.43
CA THR A 66 -7.45 4.94 -0.15
C THR A 66 -7.69 3.90 0.95
N PHE A 67 -6.94 4.00 2.05
CA PHE A 67 -6.95 3.08 3.18
C PHE A 67 -7.00 3.87 4.50
N PRO A 68 -8.20 4.17 5.03
CA PRO A 68 -8.35 4.99 6.24
C PRO A 68 -7.56 4.48 7.44
N THR A 69 -7.42 3.16 7.55
CA THR A 69 -6.75 2.47 8.65
C THR A 69 -5.27 2.19 8.40
N VAL A 70 -4.69 2.70 7.30
CA VAL A 70 -3.27 2.52 6.99
C VAL A 70 -2.36 3.15 8.02
N ARG A 71 -1.31 2.42 8.39
CA ARG A 71 -0.22 2.94 9.21
C ARG A 71 1.03 3.14 8.37
N HIS A 72 1.53 4.37 8.35
CA HIS A 72 2.84 4.65 7.76
C HIS A 72 3.93 4.07 8.67
N LYS A 73 4.79 3.21 8.11
CA LYS A 73 5.88 2.57 8.83
C LYS A 73 7.15 3.39 8.73
N TYR A 74 7.60 3.70 7.52
CA TYR A 74 8.78 4.53 7.28
C TYR A 74 8.86 5.04 5.85
N SER A 75 9.76 6.01 5.62
CA SER A 75 10.15 6.47 4.29
C SER A 75 11.67 6.50 4.19
N GLN A 76 12.24 5.86 3.18
CA GLN A 76 13.69 5.87 2.94
C GLN A 76 13.98 6.48 1.57
N GLN A 77 14.87 7.46 1.51
CA GLN A 77 15.36 7.98 0.24
C GLN A 77 16.48 7.07 -0.26
N LYS A 78 16.34 6.55 -1.49
CA LYS A 78 17.33 5.68 -2.14
C LYS A 78 17.47 6.09 -3.60
N SER A 79 18.67 6.50 -4.00
CA SER A 79 19.03 6.82 -5.38
C SER A 79 18.06 7.81 -6.07
N GLY A 80 17.77 8.94 -5.41
CA GLY A 80 16.92 10.00 -5.96
C GLY A 80 15.41 9.71 -5.97
N ALA A 81 14.97 8.59 -5.40
CA ALA A 81 13.56 8.28 -5.17
C ALA A 81 13.30 8.04 -3.68
N ILE A 82 12.08 8.30 -3.23
CA ILE A 82 11.63 7.99 -1.89
C ILE A 82 10.83 6.70 -1.94
N HIS A 83 11.18 5.76 -1.08
CA HIS A 83 10.43 4.54 -0.82
C HIS A 83 9.62 4.72 0.45
N GLY A 84 8.30 4.85 0.31
CA GLY A 84 7.35 4.86 1.43
C GLY A 84 6.88 3.44 1.75
N GLN A 85 6.85 3.07 3.03
CA GLN A 85 6.31 1.79 3.47
C GLN A 85 5.11 1.99 4.39
N TYR A 86 4.08 1.22 4.10
CA TYR A 86 2.77 1.32 4.73
C TYR A 86 2.30 -0.08 5.13
N LEU A 87 1.65 -0.16 6.28
CA LEU A 87 0.97 -1.35 6.77
C LEU A 87 -0.52 -1.09 6.67
N VAL A 88 -1.19 -1.86 5.82
CA VAL A 88 -2.63 -1.81 5.65
C VAL A 88 -3.22 -3.07 6.26
N PRO A 89 -4.17 -2.97 7.21
CA PRO A 89 -4.92 -4.13 7.66
C PRO A 89 -5.55 -4.90 6.48
N THR A 90 -5.51 -6.23 6.50
CA THR A 90 -6.11 -7.07 5.43
C THR A 90 -7.64 -6.96 5.40
N ASP A 91 -8.22 -6.53 6.51
CA ASP A 91 -9.63 -6.21 6.74
C ASP A 91 -9.94 -4.71 6.58
N SER A 92 -8.99 -3.92 6.08
CA SER A 92 -9.22 -2.50 5.81
C SER A 92 -10.33 -2.32 4.78
N PRO A 93 -11.34 -1.48 5.05
CA PRO A 93 -12.28 -1.08 4.01
C PRO A 93 -11.50 -0.28 2.95
N MET A 94 -11.64 -0.68 1.69
CA MET A 94 -11.23 0.10 0.51
C MET A 94 -12.25 1.20 0.28
N GLN A 95 -11.78 2.41 -0.05
CA GLN A 95 -12.61 3.61 -0.20
C GLN A 95 -12.46 4.28 -1.58
#